data_AF-K2MWI3-F1
#
_entry.id   AF-K2MWI3-F1
#
_cell.length_a   1.000
_cell.length_b   1.000
_cell.length_c   1.000
_cell.angle_alpha   90.00
_cell.angle_beta   90.00
_cell.angle_gamma   90.00
#
_symmetry.space_group_name_H-M   'P 1'
#
loop_
_entity.id
_entity.type
_entity.pdbx_description
1 polymer ?
#
loop_
_entity_poly.entity_id
_entity_poly.type
_entity_poly.pdbx_seq_one_letter_code
_entity_poly.pdbx_strand_id
1 'polypeptide(L)'
;YEEGVVEIVASEHNYTGGLMRLAVDLGNRLLPCFNTSTGIPYGSVNLRRGLDPTETTIASTAGGGTLLVEMTALSGLTGDDRYERAARRASEALFAARSPQTGLMGSHIDIMTGRWHLFDSGVGGSTDSAIEYFIKSHVMSGDIGDWERFERTVRDVNRYLRKGGMLTTVDMRSGRPFSFVHQSLASFFPGNLILGGHLAEATESNWPIHSIFKHFGALP
;
A
#
# COMPACT_ATOMS: atom_id res chain seq x y z
N TYR A 1 27.29 -12.85 -9.97
CA TYR A 1 27.14 -11.39 -10.06
C TYR A 1 27.96 -10.94 -11.24
N GLU A 2 27.38 -10.90 -12.43
CA GLU A 2 28.09 -10.47 -13.63
C GLU A 2 27.98 -8.95 -13.74
N GLU A 3 29.11 -8.30 -14.01
CA GLU A 3 29.17 -6.89 -14.41
C GLU A 3 28.43 -6.73 -15.74
N GLY A 4 27.53 -5.74 -15.84
CA GLY A 4 26.89 -5.37 -17.11
C GLY A 4 25.35 -5.35 -17.15
N VAL A 5 24.64 -5.75 -16.08
CA VAL A 5 23.15 -5.76 -16.10
C VAL A 5 22.53 -4.36 -15.96
N VAL A 6 23.26 -3.39 -15.41
CA VAL A 6 22.78 -2.01 -15.20
C VAL A 6 23.91 -1.04 -15.47
N GLU A 7 23.68 -0.03 -16.30
CA GLU A 7 24.61 1.08 -16.54
C GLU A 7 24.66 1.96 -15.28
N ILE A 8 25.85 2.21 -14.74
CA ILE A 8 26.03 2.89 -13.45
C ILE A 8 26.46 4.32 -13.72
N VAL A 9 25.63 5.28 -13.31
CA VAL A 9 26.03 6.68 -13.28
C VAL A 9 27.00 6.87 -12.10
N ALA A 10 28.21 7.34 -12.38
CA ALA A 10 29.20 7.61 -11.35
C ALA A 10 28.66 8.64 -10.35
N SER A 11 28.66 8.30 -9.06
CA SER A 11 28.25 9.21 -7.99
C SER A 11 29.46 9.84 -7.30
N GLU A 12 29.24 10.98 -6.63
CA GLU A 12 30.25 11.68 -5.82
C GLU A 12 30.89 10.80 -4.73
N HIS A 13 30.27 9.66 -4.40
CA HIS A 13 30.71 8.76 -3.34
C HIS A 13 31.42 7.48 -3.84
N ASN A 14 31.88 7.44 -5.10
CA ASN A 14 32.54 6.27 -5.69
C ASN A 14 31.67 4.99 -5.62
N TYR A 15 30.36 5.16 -5.75
CA TYR A 15 29.40 4.05 -5.68
C TYR A 15 29.48 3.19 -6.94
N THR A 16 29.71 1.89 -6.77
CA THR A 16 29.92 0.94 -7.88
C THR A 16 28.63 0.20 -8.30
N GLY A 17 27.45 0.69 -7.95
CA GLY A 17 26.18 0.06 -8.34
C GLY A 17 25.83 -1.25 -7.63
N GLY A 18 26.55 -1.63 -6.57
CA GLY A 18 26.36 -2.92 -5.90
C GLY A 18 24.95 -3.16 -5.38
N LEU A 19 24.38 -2.19 -4.64
CA LEU A 19 23.01 -2.28 -4.14
C LEU A 19 21.98 -2.26 -5.26
N MET A 20 22.22 -1.51 -6.35
CA MET A 20 21.35 -1.49 -7.52
C MET A 20 21.24 -2.88 -8.15
N ARG A 21 22.37 -3.56 -8.35
CA ARG A 21 22.38 -4.93 -8.89
C ARG A 21 21.60 -5.90 -8.00
N LEU A 22 21.72 -5.76 -6.67
CA LEU A 22 20.95 -6.57 -5.73
C LEU A 22 19.46 -6.24 -5.76
N ALA A 23 19.09 -4.96 -5.89
CA ALA A 23 17.70 -4.54 -6.03
C ALA A 23 17.06 -5.09 -7.31
N VAL A 24 17.79 -5.05 -8.44
CA VAL A 24 17.36 -5.65 -9.72
C VAL A 24 17.20 -7.17 -9.60
N ASP A 25 18.16 -7.88 -8.99
CA ASP A 25 18.05 -9.33 -8.77
C ASP A 25 16.83 -9.67 -7.90
N LEU A 26 16.58 -8.91 -6.83
CA LEU A 26 15.40 -9.10 -6.00
C LEU A 26 14.10 -8.79 -6.76
N GLY A 27 14.03 -7.66 -7.45
CA GLY A 27 12.87 -7.27 -8.27
C GLY A 27 12.53 -8.34 -9.30
N ASN A 28 13.53 -8.90 -9.98
CA ASN A 28 13.36 -10.00 -10.94
C ASN A 28 12.73 -11.25 -10.30
N ARG A 29 13.08 -11.55 -9.05
CA ARG A 29 12.52 -12.69 -8.31
C ARG A 29 11.11 -12.44 -7.78
N LEU A 30 10.72 -11.17 -7.61
CA LEU A 30 9.38 -10.77 -7.16
C LEU A 30 8.37 -10.64 -8.31
N LEU A 31 8.81 -10.31 -9.53
CA LEU A 31 7.92 -10.15 -10.70
C LEU A 31 6.97 -11.34 -10.96
N PRO A 32 7.37 -12.62 -10.79
CA PRO A 32 6.46 -13.75 -10.94
C PRO A 32 5.21 -13.68 -10.05
N CYS A 33 5.28 -13.02 -8.88
CA CYS A 33 4.13 -12.88 -7.99
C CYS A 33 2.97 -12.14 -8.64
N PHE A 34 3.24 -11.21 -9.57
CA PHE A 34 2.24 -10.40 -10.24
C PHE A 34 1.54 -11.14 -11.40
N ASN A 35 1.95 -12.38 -11.69
CA ASN A 35 1.34 -13.20 -12.74
C ASN A 35 0.02 -13.83 -12.27
N THR A 36 -0.95 -12.97 -11.97
CA THR A 36 -2.31 -13.32 -11.56
C THR A 36 -3.33 -12.71 -12.53
N SER A 37 -4.54 -13.25 -12.53
CA SER A 37 -5.64 -12.74 -13.38
C SER A 37 -5.93 -11.26 -13.13
N THR A 38 -5.83 -10.82 -11.87
CA THR A 38 -6.06 -9.40 -11.49
C THR A 38 -4.80 -8.55 -11.65
N GLY A 39 -3.61 -9.13 -11.50
CA GLY A 39 -2.34 -8.43 -11.39
C GLY A 39 -1.94 -8.08 -9.96
N ILE A 40 -2.79 -8.35 -8.98
CA ILE A 40 -2.46 -8.25 -7.56
C ILE A 40 -1.52 -9.41 -7.23
N PRO A 41 -0.37 -9.16 -6.56
CA PRO A 41 0.64 -10.19 -6.37
C PRO A 41 0.25 -11.24 -5.32
N TYR A 42 0.81 -12.44 -5.44
CA TYR A 42 0.84 -13.43 -4.36
C TYR A 42 1.51 -12.89 -3.09
N GLY A 43 1.08 -13.39 -1.93
CA GLY A 43 1.59 -12.96 -0.62
C GLY A 43 3.02 -13.41 -0.33
N SER A 44 3.46 -14.52 -0.93
CA SER A 44 4.83 -15.00 -0.76
C SER A 44 5.41 -15.65 -2.02
N VAL A 45 6.75 -15.71 -2.07
CA VAL A 45 7.51 -16.36 -3.14
C VAL A 45 8.83 -16.90 -2.58
N ASN A 46 9.24 -18.07 -3.06
CA ASN A 46 10.56 -18.57 -2.74
C ASN A 46 11.60 -17.92 -3.66
N LEU A 47 12.51 -17.11 -3.13
CA LEU A 47 13.50 -16.40 -3.95
C LEU A 47 14.42 -17.31 -4.77
N ARG A 48 14.58 -18.59 -4.39
CA ARG A 48 15.39 -19.56 -5.14
C ARG A 48 14.56 -20.43 -6.08
N ARG A 49 13.36 -20.84 -5.67
CA ARG A 49 12.52 -21.82 -6.38
C ARG A 49 11.36 -21.20 -7.16
N GLY A 50 11.09 -19.91 -6.97
CA GLY A 50 9.94 -19.21 -7.55
C GLY A 50 8.66 -19.40 -6.73
N LEU A 51 7.53 -19.20 -7.39
CA LEU A 51 6.21 -19.30 -6.79
C LEU A 51 5.86 -20.77 -6.49
N ASP A 52 5.36 -21.04 -5.29
CA ASP A 52 4.85 -22.36 -4.92
C ASP A 52 3.46 -22.55 -5.55
N PRO A 53 3.19 -23.64 -6.29
CA PRO A 53 1.86 -23.93 -6.83
C PRO A 53 0.74 -24.05 -5.78
N THR A 54 1.11 -24.28 -4.52
CA THR A 54 0.19 -24.39 -3.38
C THR A 54 0.01 -23.08 -2.61
N GLU A 55 0.67 -22.00 -3.05
CA GLU A 55 0.54 -20.69 -2.42
C GLU A 55 -0.92 -20.19 -2.45
N THR A 56 -1.35 -19.60 -1.34
CA THR A 56 -2.70 -19.05 -1.21
C THR A 56 -2.95 -17.94 -2.23
N THR A 57 -4.16 -17.92 -2.81
CA THR A 57 -4.62 -16.82 -3.66
C THR A 57 -5.16 -15.64 -2.85
N ILE A 58 -5.22 -15.76 -1.53
CA ILE A 58 -5.72 -14.71 -0.65
C ILE A 58 -4.57 -13.81 -0.22
N ALA A 59 -4.58 -12.56 -0.66
CA ALA A 59 -3.61 -11.54 -0.28
C ALA A 59 -4.26 -10.45 0.57
N SER A 60 -3.50 -9.87 1.49
CA SER A 60 -3.93 -8.65 2.18
C SER A 60 -3.85 -7.44 1.24
N THR A 61 -4.70 -6.44 1.44
CA THR A 61 -4.70 -5.21 0.63
C THR A 61 -3.36 -4.50 0.70
N ALA A 62 -2.77 -4.41 1.90
CA ALA A 62 -1.43 -3.88 2.09
C ALA A 62 -0.37 -4.73 1.34
N GLY A 63 -0.41 -6.06 1.48
CA GLY A 63 0.54 -6.94 0.78
C GLY A 63 0.48 -6.83 -0.74
N GLY A 64 -0.72 -6.64 -1.30
CA GLY A 64 -0.92 -6.47 -2.73
C GLY A 64 -0.62 -5.05 -3.27
N GLY A 65 -0.71 -4.03 -2.43
CA GLY A 65 -0.65 -2.62 -2.83
C GLY A 65 0.65 -1.87 -2.51
N THR A 66 1.54 -2.47 -1.70
CA THR A 66 2.68 -1.77 -1.09
C THR A 66 4.00 -2.10 -1.78
N LEU A 67 4.03 -1.98 -3.10
CA LEU A 67 5.25 -2.16 -3.91
C LEU A 67 5.44 -1.06 -4.96
N LEU A 68 4.46 -0.16 -5.13
CA LEU A 68 4.46 0.83 -6.21
C LEU A 68 5.64 1.81 -6.08
N VAL A 69 5.94 2.30 -4.88
CA VAL A 69 7.01 3.28 -4.68
C VAL A 69 8.38 2.69 -5.05
N GLU A 70 8.70 1.52 -4.52
CA GLU A 70 9.99 0.85 -4.75
C GLU A 70 10.16 0.42 -6.20
N MET A 71 9.11 -0.15 -6.79
CA MET A 71 9.15 -0.64 -8.16
C MET A 71 9.23 0.50 -9.18
N THR A 72 8.57 1.64 -8.90
CA THR A 72 8.72 2.86 -9.72
C THR A 72 10.13 3.42 -9.62
N ALA A 73 10.71 3.48 -8.41
CA ALA A 73 12.10 3.89 -8.24
C ALA A 73 13.06 2.96 -9.00
N LEU A 74 12.86 1.65 -8.92
CA LEU A 74 13.67 0.66 -9.63
C LEU A 74 13.56 0.83 -11.16
N SER A 75 12.35 1.05 -11.69
CA SER A 75 12.13 1.35 -13.10
C SER A 75 12.83 2.64 -13.53
N GLY A 76 12.68 3.72 -12.77
CA GLY A 76 13.33 5.01 -13.08
C GLY A 76 14.86 4.93 -13.08
N LEU A 77 15.43 4.11 -12.19
CA LEU A 77 16.88 3.96 -12.07
C LEU A 77 17.50 2.99 -13.08
N THR A 78 16.74 2.03 -13.59
CA THR A 78 17.24 0.99 -14.51
C THR A 78 16.81 1.21 -15.96
N GLY A 79 15.80 2.05 -16.19
CA GLY A 79 15.14 2.20 -17.49
C GLY A 79 14.19 1.05 -17.85
N ASP A 80 14.05 0.04 -16.98
CA ASP A 80 13.18 -1.12 -17.19
C ASP A 80 11.82 -0.90 -16.52
N ASP A 81 10.81 -0.58 -17.32
CA ASP A 81 9.48 -0.18 -16.87
C ASP A 81 8.58 -1.35 -16.40
N ARG A 82 9.04 -2.60 -16.49
CA ARG A 82 8.21 -3.75 -16.05
C ARG A 82 7.94 -3.77 -14.55
N TYR A 83 8.85 -3.22 -13.74
CA TYR A 83 8.66 -3.14 -12.29
C TYR A 83 7.50 -2.21 -11.96
N GLU A 84 7.57 -0.95 -12.42
CA GLU A 84 6.50 0.02 -12.23
C GLU A 84 5.17 -0.49 -12.76
N ARG A 85 5.13 -0.99 -14.01
CA ARG A 85 3.87 -1.47 -14.61
C ARG A 85 3.21 -2.58 -13.80
N ALA A 86 3.99 -3.51 -13.27
CA ALA A 86 3.47 -4.61 -12.45
C ALA A 86 2.83 -4.08 -11.16
N ALA A 87 3.55 -3.20 -10.44
CA ALA A 87 3.05 -2.64 -9.19
C ALA A 87 1.89 -1.64 -9.39
N ARG A 88 1.93 -0.84 -10.46
CA ARG A 88 0.86 0.10 -10.83
C ARG A 88 -0.42 -0.67 -11.13
N ARG A 89 -0.36 -1.70 -11.98
CA ARG A 89 -1.51 -2.58 -12.26
C ARG A 89 -2.12 -3.16 -10.98
N ALA A 90 -1.31 -3.59 -10.02
CA ALA A 90 -1.78 -4.11 -8.73
C ALA A 90 -2.52 -3.04 -7.89
N SER A 91 -1.92 -1.86 -7.76
CA SER A 91 -2.51 -0.71 -7.06
C SER A 91 -3.86 -0.30 -7.68
N GLU A 92 -3.90 -0.22 -9.00
CA GLU A 92 -5.13 0.12 -9.74
C GLU A 92 -6.21 -0.95 -9.61
N ALA A 93 -5.83 -2.23 -9.65
CA ALA A 93 -6.76 -3.35 -9.48
C ALA A 93 -7.38 -3.38 -8.08
N LEU A 94 -6.58 -3.18 -7.03
CA LEU A 94 -7.07 -3.06 -5.65
C LEU A 94 -8.05 -1.90 -5.50
N PHE A 95 -7.69 -0.74 -6.06
CA PHE A 95 -8.56 0.41 -6.04
C PHE A 95 -9.86 0.07 -6.81
N ALA A 96 -9.79 -0.44 -8.04
CA ALA A 96 -10.97 -0.76 -8.84
C ALA A 96 -11.92 -1.78 -8.17
N ALA A 97 -11.41 -2.66 -7.31
CA ALA A 97 -12.21 -3.64 -6.59
C ALA A 97 -13.07 -3.07 -5.44
N ARG A 98 -12.97 -1.77 -5.11
CA ARG A 98 -13.70 -1.13 -4.01
C ARG A 98 -15.21 -1.34 -4.05
N SER A 99 -15.85 -1.29 -2.88
CA SER A 99 -17.31 -1.35 -2.79
C SER A 99 -17.94 -0.20 -3.57
N PRO A 100 -18.88 -0.46 -4.50
CA PRO A 100 -19.57 0.61 -5.22
C PRO A 100 -20.51 1.43 -4.34
N GLN A 101 -20.86 0.94 -3.13
CA GLN A 101 -21.73 1.63 -2.19
C GLN A 101 -20.98 2.61 -1.29
N THR A 102 -19.80 2.22 -0.79
CA THR A 102 -19.05 2.99 0.22
C THR A 102 -17.73 3.55 -0.29
N GLY A 103 -17.19 3.02 -1.40
CA GLY A 103 -15.84 3.32 -1.87
C GLY A 103 -14.72 2.64 -1.10
N LEU A 104 -15.03 1.77 -0.12
CA LEU A 104 -14.04 1.14 0.76
C LEU A 104 -13.43 -0.14 0.16
N MET A 105 -12.18 -0.44 0.55
CA MET A 105 -11.47 -1.70 0.28
C MET A 105 -11.62 -2.63 1.50
N GLY A 106 -11.70 -3.94 1.26
CA GLY A 106 -11.62 -4.94 2.32
C GLY A 106 -10.18 -5.18 2.77
N SER A 107 -9.99 -6.01 3.79
CA SER A 107 -8.65 -6.31 4.30
C SER A 107 -7.93 -7.36 3.47
N HIS A 108 -8.65 -8.32 2.87
CA HIS A 108 -8.08 -9.42 2.08
C HIS A 108 -8.90 -9.73 0.84
N ILE A 109 -8.20 -9.96 -0.28
CA ILE A 109 -8.78 -10.18 -1.61
C ILE A 109 -8.23 -11.47 -2.22
N ASP A 110 -9.08 -12.18 -2.96
CA ASP A 110 -8.64 -13.27 -3.83
C ASP A 110 -8.07 -12.69 -5.12
N ILE A 111 -6.77 -12.89 -5.34
CA ILE A 111 -6.01 -12.31 -6.45
C ILE A 111 -6.32 -12.91 -7.82
N MET A 112 -7.04 -14.03 -7.88
CA MET A 112 -7.44 -14.67 -9.14
C MET A 112 -8.82 -14.21 -9.60
N THR A 113 -9.72 -13.95 -8.66
CA THR A 113 -11.11 -13.55 -8.93
C THR A 113 -11.37 -12.06 -8.74
N GLY A 114 -10.51 -11.36 -8.00
CA GLY A 114 -10.71 -9.96 -7.61
C GLY A 114 -11.83 -9.78 -6.58
N ARG A 115 -12.28 -10.86 -5.93
CA ARG A 115 -13.34 -10.80 -4.91
C ARG A 115 -12.77 -10.71 -3.52
N TRP A 116 -13.34 -9.85 -2.70
CA TRP A 116 -12.97 -9.71 -1.29
C TRP A 116 -13.27 -10.99 -0.51
N HIS A 117 -12.26 -11.48 0.21
CA HIS A 117 -12.35 -12.61 1.11
C HIS A 117 -12.72 -12.15 2.53
N LEU A 118 -12.11 -11.06 2.99
CA LEU A 118 -12.43 -10.41 4.26
C LEU A 118 -12.90 -8.98 4.01
N PHE A 119 -13.99 -8.60 4.67
CA PHE A 119 -14.75 -7.38 4.40
C PHE A 119 -14.53 -6.29 5.45
N ASP A 120 -13.71 -6.53 6.47
CA ASP A 120 -13.33 -5.49 7.41
C ASP A 120 -12.48 -4.43 6.69
N SER A 121 -12.77 -3.17 6.95
CA SER A 121 -12.17 -2.02 6.30
C SER A 121 -11.77 -0.98 7.33
N GLY A 122 -10.52 -0.57 7.28
CA GLY A 122 -9.91 0.36 8.20
C GLY A 122 -8.72 1.05 7.54
N VAL A 123 -8.13 2.00 8.26
CA VAL A 123 -6.79 2.54 7.97
C VAL A 123 -5.75 1.86 8.87
N GLY A 124 -5.97 0.61 9.24
CA GLY A 124 -5.10 -0.17 10.11
C GLY A 124 -4.45 -1.33 9.37
N GLY A 125 -4.02 -2.33 10.13
CA GLY A 125 -3.32 -3.50 9.59
C GLY A 125 -4.10 -4.15 8.45
N SER A 126 -3.37 -4.64 7.44
CA SER A 126 -3.88 -5.22 6.20
C SER A 126 -4.35 -4.22 5.14
N THR A 127 -4.48 -2.91 5.42
CA THR A 127 -4.90 -1.90 4.43
C THR A 127 -4.07 -0.62 4.48
N ASP A 128 -3.53 -0.28 5.64
CA ASP A 128 -2.63 0.84 5.93
C ASP A 128 -1.76 1.33 4.75
N SER A 129 -0.72 0.59 4.39
CA SER A 129 0.30 1.07 3.47
C SER A 129 -0.16 1.08 2.00
N ALA A 130 -1.23 0.36 1.65
CA ALA A 130 -1.87 0.51 0.35
C ALA A 130 -2.48 1.92 0.19
N ILE A 131 -3.05 2.47 1.25
CA ILE A 131 -3.57 3.86 1.26
C ILE A 131 -2.41 4.85 1.25
N GLU A 132 -1.34 4.56 2.00
CA GLU A 132 -0.14 5.39 2.03
C GLU A 132 0.50 5.56 0.65
N TYR A 133 0.51 4.50 -0.15
CA TYR A 133 1.20 4.49 -1.42
C TYR A 133 0.51 5.36 -2.47
N PHE A 134 -0.79 5.64 -2.34
CA PHE A 134 -1.47 6.60 -3.23
C PHE A 134 -0.84 7.99 -3.12
N ILE A 135 -0.72 8.54 -1.90
CA ILE A 135 -0.14 9.88 -1.74
C ILE A 135 1.37 9.88 -1.96
N LYS A 136 2.10 8.85 -1.50
CA LYS A 136 3.55 8.78 -1.68
C LYS A 136 3.95 8.59 -3.14
N SER A 137 3.21 7.77 -3.90
CA SER A 137 3.42 7.62 -5.35
C SER A 137 3.19 8.93 -6.08
N HIS A 138 2.12 9.65 -5.74
CA HIS A 138 1.86 10.98 -6.31
C HIS A 138 3.01 11.96 -6.03
N VAL A 139 3.46 12.05 -4.78
CA VAL A 139 4.58 12.94 -4.40
C VAL A 139 5.87 12.59 -5.14
N MET A 140 6.12 11.31 -5.40
CA MET A 140 7.33 10.84 -6.08
C MET A 140 7.28 11.04 -7.61
N SER A 141 6.14 10.74 -8.24
CA SER A 141 6.02 10.67 -9.70
C SER A 141 5.23 11.82 -10.34
N GLY A 142 4.45 12.55 -9.54
CA GLY A 142 3.49 13.55 -10.02
C GLY A 142 2.20 12.95 -10.60
N ASP A 143 1.97 11.64 -10.50
CA ASP A 143 0.79 10.96 -11.06
C ASP A 143 -0.50 11.47 -10.40
N ILE A 144 -1.36 12.13 -11.18
CA ILE A 144 -2.63 12.69 -10.70
C ILE A 144 -3.67 11.61 -10.38
N GLY A 145 -3.62 10.46 -11.04
CA GLY A 145 -4.47 9.34 -10.72
C GLY A 145 -4.23 8.84 -9.29
N ASP A 146 -2.97 8.79 -8.85
CA ASP A 146 -2.62 8.41 -7.48
C ASP A 146 -3.09 9.45 -6.44
N TRP A 147 -3.02 10.73 -6.78
CA TRP A 147 -3.65 11.80 -5.98
C TRP A 147 -5.16 11.63 -5.85
N GLU A 148 -5.86 11.39 -6.97
CA GLU A 148 -7.31 11.18 -6.95
C GLU A 148 -7.73 9.95 -6.15
N ARG A 149 -6.91 8.88 -6.17
CA ARG A 149 -7.12 7.69 -5.34
C ARG A 149 -7.06 8.05 -3.86
N PHE A 150 -6.02 8.78 -3.45
CA PHE A 150 -5.86 9.25 -2.09
C PHE A 150 -7.03 10.14 -1.64
N GLU A 151 -7.39 11.16 -2.42
CA GLU A 151 -8.50 12.08 -2.09
C GLU A 151 -9.84 11.36 -1.90
N ARG A 152 -10.13 10.39 -2.77
CA ARG A 152 -11.34 9.55 -2.64
C ARG A 152 -11.27 8.72 -1.36
N THR A 153 -10.13 8.12 -1.06
CA THR A 153 -9.95 7.37 0.19
C THR A 153 -10.13 8.27 1.42
N VAL A 154 -9.57 9.47 1.45
CA VAL A 154 -9.77 10.42 2.57
C VAL A 154 -11.25 10.75 2.77
N ARG A 155 -11.99 10.99 1.67
CA ARG A 155 -13.44 11.24 1.73
C ARG A 155 -14.19 10.07 2.35
N ASP A 156 -13.89 8.85 1.92
CA ASP A 156 -14.57 7.64 2.38
C ASP A 156 -14.21 7.33 3.85
N VAL A 157 -12.96 7.54 4.26
CA VAL A 157 -12.50 7.44 5.65
C VAL A 157 -13.24 8.44 6.55
N ASN A 158 -13.35 9.69 6.14
CA ASN A 158 -14.06 10.73 6.90
C ASN A 158 -15.54 10.40 7.06
N ARG A 159 -16.17 9.81 6.04
CA ARG A 159 -17.57 9.43 6.07
C ARG A 159 -17.85 8.24 6.99
N TYR A 160 -17.07 7.17 6.83
CA TYR A 160 -17.40 5.88 7.45
C TYR A 160 -16.56 5.56 8.69
N LEU A 161 -15.25 5.80 8.65
CA LEU A 161 -14.31 5.28 9.66
C LEU A 161 -14.04 6.28 10.79
N ARG A 162 -13.97 7.58 10.49
CA ARG A 162 -13.65 8.60 11.50
C ARG A 162 -14.86 8.95 12.36
N LYS A 163 -14.73 8.80 13.68
CA LYS A 163 -15.75 9.15 14.69
C LYS A 163 -15.09 9.87 15.87
N GLY A 164 -15.30 11.19 15.98
CA GLY A 164 -14.69 11.99 17.05
C GLY A 164 -13.16 11.89 17.09
N GLY A 165 -12.50 11.93 15.92
CA GLY A 165 -11.05 11.73 15.78
C GLY A 165 -10.59 10.27 15.81
N MET A 166 -11.37 9.34 16.37
CA MET A 166 -11.00 7.92 16.36
C MET A 166 -11.15 7.31 14.97
N LEU A 167 -10.13 6.57 14.56
CA LEU A 167 -10.13 5.77 13.33
C LEU A 167 -10.59 4.34 13.68
N THR A 168 -11.81 4.00 13.26
CA THR A 168 -12.48 2.72 13.55
C THR A 168 -12.54 1.81 12.33
N THR A 169 -12.90 0.54 12.54
CA THR A 169 -13.06 -0.45 11.46
C THR A 169 -14.54 -0.69 11.17
N VAL A 170 -14.90 -0.74 9.89
CA VAL A 170 -16.27 -0.95 9.41
C VAL A 170 -16.35 -2.11 8.43
N ASP A 171 -17.55 -2.64 8.18
CA ASP A 171 -17.78 -3.55 7.03
C ASP A 171 -17.73 -2.72 5.74
N MET A 172 -16.89 -3.13 4.79
CA MET A 172 -16.63 -2.39 3.56
C MET A 172 -17.87 -2.18 2.70
N ARG A 173 -18.90 -3.03 2.78
CA ARG A 173 -20.07 -2.96 1.88
C ARG A 173 -21.16 -2.05 2.43
N SER A 174 -21.34 -2.09 3.75
CA SER A 174 -22.42 -1.39 4.44
C SER A 174 -21.98 -0.14 5.18
N GLY A 175 -20.67 -0.01 5.48
CA GLY A 175 -20.13 1.05 6.33
C GLY A 175 -20.55 0.93 7.80
N ARG A 176 -21.14 -0.21 8.20
CA ARG A 176 -21.56 -0.45 9.59
C ARG A 176 -20.32 -0.75 10.45
N PRO A 177 -20.31 -0.34 11.74
CA PRO A 177 -19.23 -0.66 12.64
C PRO A 177 -18.94 -2.16 12.67
N PHE A 178 -17.68 -2.52 12.47
CA PHE A 178 -17.18 -3.88 12.56
C PHE A 178 -16.39 -4.09 13.85
N SER A 179 -15.52 -3.13 14.18
CA SER A 179 -14.76 -3.10 15.42
C SER A 179 -14.47 -1.67 15.87
N PHE A 180 -14.52 -1.46 17.18
CA PHE A 180 -14.15 -0.19 17.82
C PHE A 180 -12.70 -0.19 18.33
N VAL A 181 -11.93 -1.24 18.00
CA VAL A 181 -10.51 -1.33 18.37
C VAL A 181 -9.71 -0.33 17.54
N HIS A 182 -9.03 0.58 18.24
CA HIS A 182 -8.00 1.41 17.62
C HIS A 182 -6.72 0.60 17.48
N GLN A 183 -6.18 0.54 16.27
CA GLN A 183 -4.92 -0.14 16.01
C GLN A 183 -3.79 0.88 16.01
N SER A 184 -2.72 0.61 16.75
CA SER A 184 -1.54 1.49 16.81
C SER A 184 -0.97 1.80 15.43
N LEU A 185 -1.03 0.85 14.49
CA LEU A 185 -0.61 1.03 13.10
C LEU A 185 -1.34 2.18 12.41
N ALA A 186 -2.61 2.47 12.73
CA ALA A 186 -3.39 3.55 12.12
C ALA A 186 -2.81 4.96 12.38
N SER A 187 -1.79 5.07 13.24
CA SER A 187 -1.12 6.34 13.56
C SER A 187 -0.30 6.92 12.42
N PHE A 188 -0.05 6.17 11.34
CA PHE A 188 0.54 6.74 10.12
C PHE A 188 -0.42 7.71 9.40
N PHE A 189 -1.73 7.48 9.51
CA PHE A 189 -2.72 8.12 8.66
C PHE A 189 -2.81 9.65 8.85
N PRO A 190 -2.74 10.22 10.08
CA PRO A 190 -2.61 11.67 10.26
C PRO A 190 -1.42 12.28 9.52
N GLY A 191 -0.29 11.58 9.42
CA GLY A 191 0.87 12.03 8.63
C GLY A 191 0.57 12.11 7.14
N ASN A 192 -0.16 11.13 6.60
CA ASN A 192 -0.59 11.17 5.20
C ASN A 192 -1.63 12.26 4.94
N LEU A 193 -2.53 12.51 5.90
CA LEU A 193 -3.47 13.62 5.81
C LEU A 193 -2.72 14.96 5.72
N ILE A 194 -1.65 15.16 6.50
CA ILE A 194 -0.78 16.35 6.37
C ILE A 194 -0.14 16.42 4.98
N LEU A 195 0.41 15.29 4.48
CA LEU A 195 1.02 15.24 3.16
C LEU A 195 0.04 15.60 2.04
N GLY A 196 -1.24 15.26 2.20
CA GLY A 196 -2.33 15.65 1.32
C GLY A 196 -3.00 16.98 1.64
N GLY A 197 -2.50 17.77 2.59
CA GLY A 197 -3.05 19.09 2.93
C GLY A 197 -4.30 19.10 3.82
N HIS A 198 -4.72 17.96 4.36
CA HIS A 198 -5.89 17.78 5.24
C HIS A 198 -5.53 18.05 6.72
N LEU A 199 -5.14 19.29 7.02
CA LEU A 199 -4.60 19.67 8.34
C LEU A 199 -5.61 19.55 9.49
N ALA A 200 -6.88 19.87 9.23
CA ALA A 200 -7.93 19.79 10.25
C ALA A 200 -8.21 18.33 10.63
N GLU A 201 -8.40 17.50 9.61
CA GLU A 201 -8.57 16.06 9.70
C GLU A 201 -7.41 15.37 10.43
N ALA A 202 -6.18 15.77 10.09
CA ALA A 202 -4.98 15.25 10.73
C ALA A 202 -4.94 15.60 12.22
N THR A 203 -5.25 16.86 12.56
CA THR A 203 -5.25 17.35 13.95
C THR A 203 -6.30 16.60 14.78
N GLU A 204 -7.52 16.47 14.26
CA GLU A 204 -8.60 15.73 14.92
C GLU A 204 -8.22 14.26 15.16
N SER A 205 -7.62 13.61 14.16
CA SER A 205 -7.27 12.19 14.24
C SER A 205 -6.05 11.94 15.12
N ASN A 206 -5.14 12.90 15.23
CA ASN A 206 -3.95 12.81 16.07
C ASN A 206 -4.26 13.02 17.57
N TRP A 207 -5.31 13.76 17.91
CA TRP A 207 -5.69 14.02 19.30
C TRP A 207 -5.90 12.75 20.16
N PRO A 208 -6.71 11.76 19.74
CA PRO A 208 -6.87 10.53 20.51
C PRO A 208 -5.59 9.71 20.58
N ILE A 209 -4.83 9.62 19.48
CA ILE A 209 -3.53 8.91 19.43
C ILE A 209 -2.58 9.52 20.47
N HIS A 210 -2.44 10.85 20.46
CA HIS A 210 -1.63 11.57 21.43
C HIS A 210 -2.11 11.33 22.86
N SER A 211 -3.42 11.39 23.10
CA SER A 211 -4.01 11.19 24.43
C SER A 211 -3.73 9.80 25.00
N ILE A 212 -3.86 8.76 24.16
CA ILE A 212 -3.52 7.37 24.52
C ILE A 212 -2.03 7.27 24.88
N PHE A 213 -1.16 7.79 24.02
CA PHE A 213 0.28 7.77 24.26
C PHE A 213 0.66 8.51 25.56
N LYS A 214 0.05 9.68 25.82
CA LYS A 214 0.27 10.48 27.04
C LYS A 214 -0.18 9.75 28.30
N HIS A 215 -1.24 8.94 28.20
CA HIS A 215 -1.80 8.21 29.33
C HIS A 215 -1.02 6.92 29.64
N PHE A 216 -0.69 6.12 28.62
CA PHE A 216 -0.07 4.80 28.79
C PHE A 216 1.47 4.81 28.63
N GLY A 217 2.06 5.89 28.11
CA GLY A 217 3.48 5.97 27.78
C GLY A 217 3.88 5.27 26.48
N ALA A 218 2.93 4.59 25.83
CA ALA A 218 3.07 3.91 24.55
C ALA A 218 1.70 3.81 23.87
N LEU A 219 1.68 3.48 22.57
CA LEU A 219 0.46 3.02 21.90
C LEU A 219 0.33 1.51 22.11
N PRO A 220 -0.74 1.03 22.77
CA PRO A 220 -0.95 -0.40 23.03
C PRO A 220 -1.25 -1.21 21.76
#